data_AF-A0A1H9L7L2-F1
#
_entry.id   AF-A0A1H9L7L2-F1
#
_cell.length_a   1.000
_cell.length_b   1.000
_cell.length_c   1.000
_cell.angle_alpha   90.00
_cell.angle_beta   90.00
_cell.angle_gamma   90.00
#
_symmetry.space_group_name_H-M   'P 1'
#
loop_
_entity.id
_entity.type
_entity.pdbx_description
1 polymer ?
#
loop_
_entity_poly.entity_id
_entity_poly.type
_entity_poly.pdbx_seq_one_letter_code
_entity_poly.pdbx_strand_id
1 'polypeptide(L)'
;MNILTFIQSEYVSLIAGGLGGVTTAWITQKVLNKRGVFTYFVNHNRMGLTVEDPTFGKLTALWNGTEIPNLYLSNIDLINESLIDYENVVVKAYTSDTKLLSEQTQIVDSPYSLEWTDKYRQQLYVADGAQPAENQWALYNGQREYLVPVMNRG
;
A
#
# COMPACT_ATOMS: atom_id res chain seq x y z
N MET A 1 -11.85 -59.19 2.70
CA MET A 1 -12.79 -58.15 2.25
C MET A 1 -11.98 -57.07 1.57
N ASN A 2 -12.25 -56.78 0.30
CA ASN A 2 -11.39 -55.96 -0.55
C ASN A 2 -11.61 -54.47 -0.22
N ILE A 3 -10.56 -53.67 -0.07
CA ILE A 3 -10.68 -52.22 0.21
C ILE A 3 -11.55 -51.52 -0.84
N LEU A 4 -11.51 -52.03 -2.08
CA LEU A 4 -12.34 -51.58 -3.20
C LEU A 4 -13.85 -51.81 -2.98
N THR A 5 -14.27 -52.91 -2.34
CA THR A 5 -15.70 -53.15 -2.06
C THR A 5 -16.20 -52.35 -0.86
N PHE A 6 -15.30 -51.97 0.06
CA PHE A 6 -15.63 -51.03 1.14
C PHE A 6 -15.84 -49.60 0.61
N ILE A 7 -15.04 -49.16 -0.35
CA ILE A 7 -15.16 -47.85 -1.01
C ILE A 7 -16.39 -47.77 -1.94
N GLN A 8 -16.82 -48.90 -2.53
CA GLN A 8 -18.02 -49.00 -3.36
C GLN A 8 -19.33 -49.00 -2.57
N SER A 9 -19.27 -49.01 -1.23
CA SER A 9 -20.45 -48.81 -0.39
C SER A 9 -21.01 -47.41 -0.61
N GLU A 10 -22.27 -47.32 -1.03
CA GLU A 10 -23.02 -46.08 -1.23
C GLU A 10 -22.99 -45.17 0.02
N TYR A 11 -22.89 -45.77 1.20
CA TYR A 11 -22.73 -45.07 2.47
C TYR A 11 -21.33 -44.47 2.68
N VAL A 12 -20.27 -45.12 2.19
CA VAL A 12 -18.89 -44.62 2.31
C VAL A 12 -18.67 -43.45 1.36
N SER A 13 -19.24 -43.48 0.16
CA SER A 13 -19.19 -42.33 -0.77
C SER A 13 -20.00 -41.14 -0.23
N LEU A 14 -21.16 -41.37 0.39
CA LEU A 14 -21.97 -40.33 1.05
C LEU A 14 -21.23 -39.69 2.23
N ILE A 15 -20.62 -40.50 3.10
CA ILE A 15 -19.85 -40.00 4.26
C ILE A 15 -18.59 -39.26 3.79
N ALA A 16 -17.87 -39.80 2.81
CA ALA A 16 -16.68 -39.14 2.25
C ALA A 16 -17.03 -37.84 1.53
N GLY A 17 -18.13 -37.81 0.77
CA GLY A 17 -18.64 -36.60 0.12
C GLY A 17 -19.12 -35.54 1.13
N GLY A 18 -19.83 -35.96 2.18
CA GLY A 18 -20.27 -35.08 3.26
C GLY A 18 -19.12 -34.47 4.05
N LEU A 19 -18.15 -35.28 4.48
CA LEU A 19 -16.94 -34.81 5.16
C LEU A 19 -16.08 -33.93 4.26
N GLY A 20 -15.94 -34.29 2.97
CA GLY A 20 -15.24 -33.50 1.97
C GLY A 20 -15.89 -32.14 1.76
N GLY A 21 -17.21 -32.09 1.65
CA GLY A 21 -17.99 -30.85 1.53
C GLY A 21 -17.83 -29.94 2.74
N VAL A 22 -17.96 -30.47 3.97
CA VAL A 22 -17.79 -29.71 5.21
C VAL A 22 -16.37 -29.17 5.34
N THR A 23 -15.36 -29.99 5.04
CA THR A 23 -13.95 -29.58 5.12
C THR A 23 -13.66 -28.47 4.12
N THR A 24 -14.15 -28.60 2.88
CA THR A 24 -13.95 -27.60 1.83
C THR A 24 -14.67 -26.30 2.18
N ALA A 25 -15.89 -26.37 2.71
CA ALA A 25 -16.63 -25.21 3.16
C ALA A 25 -15.92 -24.50 4.33
N TRP A 26 -15.40 -25.25 5.30
CA TRP A 26 -14.65 -24.68 6.43
C TRP A 26 -13.36 -23.98 5.99
N ILE A 27 -12.58 -24.61 5.09
CA ILE A 27 -11.37 -23.99 4.53
C ILE A 27 -11.73 -22.72 3.75
N THR A 28 -12.75 -22.81 2.88
CA THR A 28 -13.22 -21.67 2.08
C THR A 28 -13.66 -20.52 2.98
N GLN A 29 -14.47 -20.79 4.00
CA GLN A 29 -14.92 -19.78 4.95
C GLN A 29 -13.75 -19.17 5.73
N LYS A 30 -12.77 -19.97 6.15
CA LYS A 30 -11.58 -19.49 6.86
C LYS A 30 -10.73 -18.57 5.98
N VAL A 31 -10.65 -18.85 4.68
CA VAL A 31 -9.96 -17.99 3.71
C VAL A 31 -10.76 -16.71 3.46
N LEU A 32 -12.07 -16.81 3.25
CA LEU A 32 -12.93 -15.65 3.02
C LEU A 32 -12.95 -14.70 4.23
N ASN A 33 -13.02 -15.24 5.45
CA ASN A 33 -12.98 -14.45 6.68
C ASN A 33 -11.62 -13.75 6.92
N LYS A 34 -10.55 -14.13 6.21
CA LYS A 34 -9.26 -13.41 6.28
C LYS A 34 -9.17 -12.24 5.30
N ARG A 35 -10.09 -12.15 4.34
CA ARG A 35 -10.05 -11.09 3.32
C ARG A 35 -10.66 -9.82 3.90
N GLY A 36 -9.84 -8.78 3.97
CA GLY A 36 -10.25 -7.43 4.31
C GLY A 36 -10.51 -6.65 3.05
N VAL A 37 -11.40 -5.66 3.17
CA VAL A 37 -11.58 -4.65 2.14
C VAL A 37 -10.92 -3.38 2.67
N PHE A 38 -9.92 -2.91 1.93
CA PHE A 38 -9.33 -1.61 2.14
C PHE A 38 -9.73 -0.71 0.97
N THR A 39 -10.23 0.46 1.29
CA THR A 39 -10.54 1.49 0.29
C THR A 39 -9.51 2.59 0.41
N TYR A 40 -9.06 3.10 -0.73
CA TYR A 40 -8.17 4.25 -0.75
C TYR A 40 -8.74 5.35 -1.65
N PHE A 41 -8.49 6.58 -1.25
CA PHE A 41 -8.85 7.77 -2.02
C PHE A 41 -7.59 8.56 -2.32
N VAL A 42 -7.45 9.02 -3.56
CA VAL A 42 -6.32 9.87 -3.95
C VAL A 42 -6.86 11.17 -4.51
N ASN A 43 -6.43 12.28 -3.93
CA ASN A 43 -6.76 13.61 -4.41
C ASN A 43 -5.49 14.37 -4.76
N HIS A 44 -5.44 14.93 -5.97
CA HIS A 44 -4.31 15.69 -6.47
C HIS A 44 -4.69 17.16 -6.63
N ASN A 45 -4.07 18.02 -5.84
CA ASN A 45 -4.25 19.46 -5.90
C ASN A 45 -3.03 20.09 -6.58
N ARG A 46 -3.23 20.82 -7.67
CA ARG A 46 -2.13 21.55 -8.33
C ARG A 46 -1.74 22.76 -7.50
N MET A 47 -0.52 22.77 -6.99
CA MET A 47 0.02 23.84 -6.15
C MET A 47 0.75 24.91 -6.96
N GLY A 48 1.36 24.52 -8.08
CA GLY A 48 2.13 25.44 -8.92
C GLY A 48 2.39 24.87 -10.31
N LEU A 49 2.71 25.76 -11.23
CA LEU A 49 3.10 25.41 -12.59
C LEU A 49 4.10 26.45 -13.11
N THR A 50 5.04 25.99 -13.93
CA THR A 50 5.95 26.87 -14.64
C THR A 50 5.35 27.18 -16.01
N VAL A 51 5.12 28.47 -16.28
CA VAL A 51 4.55 28.96 -17.55
C VAL A 51 5.25 30.24 -17.97
N GLU A 52 5.37 30.41 -19.27
CA GLU A 52 5.88 31.63 -19.89
C GLU A 52 4.72 32.32 -20.60
N ASP A 53 4.36 33.51 -20.13
CA ASP A 53 3.38 34.37 -20.76
C ASP A 53 4.10 35.46 -21.58
N PRO A 54 3.85 35.58 -22.89
CA PRO A 54 4.51 36.58 -23.74
C PRO A 54 4.24 38.04 -23.32
N THR A 55 3.15 38.29 -22.59
CA THR A 55 2.70 39.61 -22.15
C THR A 55 3.11 39.89 -20.71
N PHE A 56 2.98 38.90 -19.83
CA PHE A 56 3.16 39.08 -18.38
C PHE A 56 4.46 38.48 -17.81
N GLY A 57 5.25 37.79 -18.64
CA GLY A 57 6.55 37.23 -18.27
C GLY A 57 6.51 35.77 -17.79
N LYS A 58 7.63 35.29 -17.23
CA LYS A 58 7.80 33.89 -16.82
C LYS A 58 7.47 33.69 -15.33
N LEU A 59 6.54 32.77 -15.05
CA LEU A 59 6.29 32.22 -13.73
C LEU A 59 7.03 30.88 -13.62
N THR A 60 7.84 30.68 -12.57
CA THR A 60 8.62 29.44 -12.38
C THR A 60 8.37 28.84 -11.01
N ALA A 61 7.94 27.58 -10.99
CA ALA A 61 7.90 26.77 -9.79
C ALA A 61 9.27 26.11 -9.59
N LEU A 62 9.86 26.28 -8.40
CA LEU A 62 11.15 25.72 -8.03
C LEU A 62 10.99 24.71 -6.90
N TRP A 63 11.68 23.58 -7.00
CA TRP A 63 11.89 22.66 -5.88
C TRP A 63 13.39 22.49 -5.66
N ASN A 64 13.86 22.83 -4.45
CA ASN A 64 15.28 22.85 -4.10
C ASN A 64 16.16 23.57 -5.15
N GLY A 65 15.68 24.74 -5.62
CA GLY A 65 16.35 25.55 -6.65
C GLY A 65 16.26 25.03 -8.08
N THR A 66 15.65 23.86 -8.32
CA THR A 66 15.45 23.28 -9.65
C THR A 66 14.05 23.59 -10.18
N GLU A 67 13.97 24.03 -11.44
CA GLU A 67 12.71 24.29 -12.13
C GLU A 67 11.90 23.01 -12.33
N ILE A 68 10.62 23.07 -11.93
CA ILE A 68 9.67 21.97 -12.10
C ILE A 68 8.47 22.45 -12.94
N PRO A 69 7.99 21.64 -13.90
CA PRO A 69 6.92 22.06 -14.80
C PRO A 69 5.57 22.14 -14.09
N ASN A 70 5.24 21.13 -13.27
CA ASN A 70 4.01 21.05 -12.50
C ASN A 70 4.30 20.56 -11.09
N LEU A 71 3.70 21.21 -10.10
CA LEU A 71 3.77 20.81 -8.70
C LEU A 71 2.37 20.43 -8.21
N TYR A 72 2.25 19.23 -7.65
CA TYR A 72 1.01 18.71 -7.10
C TYR A 72 1.20 18.31 -5.64
N LEU A 73 0.21 18.61 -4.81
CA LEU A 73 0.01 18.01 -3.51
C LEU A 73 -0.96 16.85 -3.66
N SER A 74 -0.50 15.64 -3.36
CA SER A 74 -1.30 14.42 -3.46
C SER A 74 -1.62 13.91 -2.06
N ASN A 75 -2.90 13.86 -1.71
CA ASN A 75 -3.36 13.26 -0.46
C ASN A 75 -3.85 11.84 -0.76
N ILE A 76 -3.35 10.87 0.00
CA ILE A 76 -3.75 9.47 -0.08
C ILE A 76 -4.38 9.10 1.25
N ASP A 77 -5.69 8.85 1.23
CA ASP A 77 -6.43 8.38 2.39
C ASP A 77 -6.64 6.88 2.26
N LEU A 78 -6.43 6.13 3.34
CA LEU A 78 -6.63 4.69 3.40
C LEU A 78 -7.57 4.35 4.54
N ILE A 79 -8.62 3.59 4.25
CA ILE A 79 -9.67 3.23 5.21
C ILE A 79 -9.81 1.71 5.23
N ASN A 80 -9.89 1.15 6.44
CA ASN A 80 -10.27 -0.24 6.65
C ASN A 80 -11.80 -0.33 6.77
N GLU A 81 -12.45 -0.83 5.71
CA GLU A 81 -13.91 -1.05 5.69
C GLU A 81 -14.30 -2.44 6.20
N SER A 82 -13.32 -3.28 6.51
CA SER A 82 -13.61 -4.61 7.02
C SER A 82 -14.03 -4.57 8.49
N LEU A 83 -14.68 -5.64 8.94
CA LEU A 83 -15.05 -5.82 10.35
C LEU A 83 -13.90 -6.35 11.21
N ILE A 84 -12.66 -6.36 10.69
CA ILE A 84 -11.49 -6.96 11.31
C ILE A 84 -10.39 -5.91 11.38
N ASP A 85 -9.80 -5.75 12.55
CA ASP A 85 -8.64 -4.90 12.71
C ASP A 85 -7.40 -5.61 12.17
N TYR A 86 -6.60 -4.90 11.39
CA TYR A 86 -5.36 -5.44 10.81
C TYR A 86 -4.16 -4.85 11.51
N GLU A 87 -3.15 -5.67 11.78
CA GLU A 87 -1.89 -5.23 12.36
C GLU A 87 -0.76 -5.36 11.34
N ASN A 88 0.26 -4.50 11.48
CA ASN A 88 1.50 -4.53 10.69
C ASN A 88 1.24 -4.50 9.17
N VAL A 89 0.33 -3.63 8.74
CA VAL A 89 -0.03 -3.48 7.32
C VAL A 89 1.06 -2.69 6.61
N VAL A 90 1.67 -3.30 5.59
CA VAL A 90 2.63 -2.60 4.73
C VAL A 90 1.90 -1.90 3.61
N VAL A 91 2.03 -0.58 3.53
CA VAL A 91 1.43 0.27 2.50
C VAL A 91 2.53 0.78 1.59
N LYS A 92 2.38 0.52 0.29
CA LYS A 92 3.33 0.98 -0.73
C LYS A 92 2.68 1.99 -1.68
N ALA A 93 3.16 3.22 -1.65
CA ALA A 93 2.83 4.23 -2.65
C ALA A 93 3.92 4.25 -3.72
N TYR A 94 3.56 4.26 -5.00
CA TYR A 94 4.54 4.30 -6.09
C TYR A 94 4.04 5.11 -7.28
N THR A 95 4.96 5.58 -8.09
CA THR A 95 4.70 6.27 -9.36
C THR A 95 5.61 5.72 -10.45
N SER A 96 5.14 5.77 -11.69
CA SER A 96 5.88 5.36 -12.89
C SER A 96 6.26 6.51 -13.80
N ASP A 97 5.58 7.65 -13.70
CA ASP A 97 5.57 8.75 -14.66
C ASP A 97 5.86 10.12 -14.04
N THR A 98 5.90 10.21 -12.70
CA THR A 98 6.24 11.42 -11.97
C THR A 98 7.27 11.14 -10.88
N LYS A 99 7.63 12.17 -10.09
CA LYS A 99 8.55 12.07 -8.96
C LYS A 99 7.85 12.46 -7.68
N LEU A 100 7.96 11.60 -6.66
CA LEU A 100 7.58 11.89 -5.28
C LEU A 100 8.67 12.74 -4.63
N LEU A 101 8.41 14.04 -4.48
CA LEU A 101 9.41 14.99 -4.01
C LEU A 101 9.59 14.99 -2.49
N SER A 102 8.48 14.95 -1.76
CA SER A 102 8.43 14.97 -0.30
C SER A 102 7.17 14.25 0.16
N GLU A 103 7.09 14.01 1.46
CA GLU A 103 5.95 13.37 2.09
C GLU A 103 5.64 13.98 3.44
N GLN A 104 4.40 13.79 3.86
CA GLN A 104 3.96 13.97 5.22
C GLN A 104 2.96 12.85 5.49
N THR A 105 3.14 12.14 6.59
CA THR A 105 2.24 11.06 7.00
C THR A 105 1.63 11.39 8.36
N GLN A 106 0.38 10.98 8.53
CA GLN A 106 -0.35 11.17 9.78
C GLN A 106 -1.38 10.03 9.92
N ILE A 107 -1.55 9.54 11.14
CA ILE A 107 -2.69 8.72 11.51
C ILE A 107 -3.84 9.67 11.89
N VAL A 108 -5.01 9.46 11.30
CA VAL A 108 -6.20 10.31 11.55
C VAL A 108 -6.49 10.35 13.06
N ASP A 109 -6.85 11.54 13.56
CA ASP A 109 -7.10 11.81 14.99
C ASP A 109 -5.93 11.51 15.93
N SER A 110 -4.71 11.49 15.40
CA SER A 110 -3.50 11.18 16.15
C SER A 110 -2.36 12.13 15.76
N PRO A 111 -1.46 12.46 16.71
CA PRO A 111 -0.23 13.20 16.41
C PRO A 111 0.87 12.31 15.80
N TYR A 112 0.66 10.99 15.73
CA TYR A 112 1.66 10.04 15.24
C TYR A 112 1.71 10.03 13.71
N SER A 113 2.93 10.09 13.16
CA SER A 113 3.22 9.84 11.75
C SER A 113 3.43 8.36 11.48
N LEU A 114 3.21 7.93 10.24
CA LEU A 114 3.57 6.58 9.83
C LEU A 114 5.07 6.45 9.64
N GLU A 115 5.64 5.39 10.18
CA GLU A 115 7.05 5.07 9.96
C GLU A 115 7.24 4.33 8.64
N TRP A 116 8.42 4.50 8.03
CA TRP A 116 8.87 3.61 6.97
C TRP A 116 9.08 2.19 7.47
N THR A 117 8.89 1.21 6.59
CA THR A 117 9.32 -0.16 6.89
C THR A 117 10.84 -0.23 7.06
N ASP A 118 11.31 -1.14 7.91
CA ASP A 118 12.75 -1.32 8.15
C ASP A 118 13.51 -1.62 6.85
N LYS A 119 12.90 -2.41 5.95
CA LYS A 119 13.45 -2.70 4.63
C LYS A 119 13.68 -1.43 3.83
N TYR A 120 12.68 -0.55 3.75
CA TYR A 120 12.77 0.68 2.99
C TYR A 120 13.76 1.67 3.61
N ARG A 121 13.74 1.80 4.94
CA ARG A 121 14.69 2.58 5.72
C ARG A 121 16.14 2.14 5.48
N GLN A 122 16.40 0.84 5.45
CA GLN A 122 17.74 0.30 5.16
C GLN A 122 18.18 0.59 3.72
N GLN A 123 17.27 0.52 2.75
CA GLN A 123 17.60 0.85 1.36
C GLN A 123 17.92 2.34 1.15
N LEU A 124 17.28 3.22 1.93
CA LEU A 124 17.53 4.66 1.90
C LEU A 124 18.59 5.15 2.89
N TYR A 125 19.24 4.26 3.64
CA TYR A 125 20.22 4.66 4.62
C TYR A 125 21.42 5.37 3.96
N VAL A 126 21.70 6.59 4.41
CA VAL A 126 22.87 7.36 4.00
C VAL A 126 23.75 7.53 5.23
N ALA A 127 25.03 7.16 5.12
CA ALA A 127 25.97 7.33 6.22
C ALA A 127 26.18 8.82 6.54
N ASP A 128 26.47 9.13 7.80
CA ASP A 128 26.68 10.51 8.24
C ASP A 128 27.76 11.22 7.42
N GLY A 129 27.42 12.40 6.89
CA GLY A 129 28.30 13.20 6.04
C GLY A 129 28.40 12.74 4.57
N ALA A 130 27.81 11.61 4.20
CA ALA A 130 27.72 11.17 2.81
C ALA A 130 26.52 11.82 2.08
N GLN A 131 26.60 11.84 0.75
CA GLN A 131 25.47 12.21 -0.11
C GLN A 131 24.68 10.96 -0.54
N PRO A 132 23.35 11.03 -0.69
CA PRO A 132 22.57 9.90 -1.17
C PRO A 132 23.01 9.48 -2.58
N ALA A 133 23.18 8.19 -2.79
CA ALA A 133 23.52 7.63 -4.08
C ALA A 133 22.33 7.75 -5.07
N GLU A 134 22.61 7.68 -6.38
CA GLU A 134 21.59 7.84 -7.42
C GLU A 134 20.45 6.83 -7.31
N ASN A 135 20.76 5.58 -6.97
CA ASN A 135 19.75 4.54 -6.74
C ASN A 135 18.84 4.85 -5.54
N GLN A 136 19.37 5.50 -4.50
CA GLN A 136 18.59 5.92 -3.33
C GLN A 136 17.67 7.07 -3.70
N TRP A 137 18.15 8.04 -4.48
CA TRP A 137 17.31 9.09 -5.04
C TRP A 137 16.25 8.56 -5.99
N ALA A 138 16.56 7.58 -6.82
CA ALA A 138 15.57 6.94 -7.70
C ALA A 138 14.50 6.22 -6.87
N LEU A 139 14.91 5.48 -5.83
CA LEU A 139 13.99 4.81 -4.91
C LEU A 139 13.11 5.82 -4.15
N TYR A 140 13.71 6.89 -3.63
CA TYR A 140 13.02 7.98 -2.95
C TYR A 140 12.23 8.88 -3.91
N ASN A 141 12.41 8.85 -5.22
CA ASN A 141 11.53 9.61 -6.10
C ASN A 141 10.43 8.73 -6.72
N GLY A 142 10.58 7.41 -6.70
CA GLY A 142 9.65 6.48 -7.35
C GLY A 142 8.65 5.79 -6.42
N GLN A 143 9.00 5.56 -5.14
CA GLN A 143 8.12 4.81 -4.23
C GLN A 143 8.33 5.17 -2.76
N ARG A 144 7.35 4.86 -1.91
CA ARG A 144 7.39 4.89 -0.43
C ARG A 144 6.79 3.62 0.13
N GLU A 145 7.33 3.16 1.25
CA GLU A 145 6.83 1.98 1.95
C GLU A 145 6.69 2.29 3.43
N TYR A 146 5.46 2.22 3.92
CA TYR A 146 5.10 2.55 5.29
C TYR A 146 4.62 1.31 6.03
N LEU A 147 4.90 1.26 7.33
CA LEU A 147 4.30 0.30 8.24
C LEU A 147 3.16 0.98 8.99
N VAL A 148 1.94 0.48 8.81
CA VAL A 148 0.80 0.87 9.62
C VAL A 148 0.66 -0.14 10.76
N PRO A 149 0.90 0.24 12.02
CA PRO A 149 0.92 -0.69 13.14
C PRO A 149 -0.42 -1.37 13.35
N VAL A 150 -1.51 -0.58 13.30
CA VAL A 150 -2.88 -1.06 13.45
C VAL A 150 -3.78 -0.25 12.52
N MET A 151 -4.56 -0.95 11.70
CA MET A 151 -5.67 -0.42 10.90
C MET A 151 -6.97 -0.87 11.55
N ASN A 152 -7.48 -0.04 12.45
CA ASN A 152 -8.80 -0.26 13.06
C ASN A 152 -9.91 0.01 12.04
N ARG A 153 -11.09 -0.55 12.30
CA ARG A 153 -12.31 -0.21 11.55
C ARG A 153 -12.58 1.30 11.60
N GLY A 154 -12.69 1.92 10.42
CA GLY A 154 -13.11 3.30 10.22
C GLY A 154 -14.62 3.43 10.08
#